data_AF-A0A1M4BKY0-F1
#
_entry.id   AF-A0A1M4BKY0-F1
#
_cell.length_a   1.000
_cell.length_b   1.000
_cell.length_c   1.000
_cell.angle_alpha   90.00
_cell.angle_beta   90.00
_cell.angle_gamma   90.00
#
_symmetry.space_group_name_H-M   'P 1'
#
loop_
_entity.id
_entity.type
_entity.pdbx_description
1 polymer ?
#
loop_
_entity_poly.entity_id
_entity_poly.type
_entity_poly.pdbx_seq_one_letter_code
_entity_poly.pdbx_strand_id
1 'polypeptide(L)'
;MKRRNPRLDIIKRALRTSDPADPNLALNIYTALFGRPSEAQSPVEAVEDAHRRRDFSGVIDAARAGQQSMESQPWYPAQHGDIVHIAYDPTGHIPAFGETYEVITSDDGRVLKLIAHTGDPDAVGYYAPGMPDEPFHEAWFEAGPAHLTIVRHGRVVHGGA
;
A
#
# COMPACT_ATOMS: atom_id res chain seq x y z
N MET A 1 16.42 -21.42 19.67
CA MET A 1 15.80 -20.38 20.52
C MET A 1 15.14 -19.34 19.60
N LYS A 2 13.81 -19.37 19.42
CA LYS A 2 13.11 -18.41 18.52
C LYS A 2 13.07 -17.04 19.20
N ARG A 3 13.75 -16.02 18.64
CA ARG A 3 13.66 -14.64 19.12
C ARG A 3 12.24 -14.13 18.90
N ARG A 4 11.52 -13.80 19.98
CA ARG A 4 10.24 -13.08 19.92
C ARG A 4 10.47 -11.74 19.23
N ASN A 5 9.64 -11.41 18.25
CA ASN A 5 9.68 -10.13 17.55
C ASN A 5 8.71 -9.17 18.24
N PRO A 6 9.19 -8.20 19.04
CA PRO A 6 8.34 -7.33 19.87
C PRO A 6 7.35 -6.50 19.03
N ARG A 7 7.67 -6.21 17.76
CA ARG A 7 6.75 -5.51 16.85
C ARG A 7 5.53 -6.35 16.45
N LEU A 8 5.71 -7.67 16.35
CA LEU A 8 4.64 -8.60 15.98
C LEU A 8 3.65 -8.79 17.14
N ASP A 9 4.12 -8.66 18.39
CA ASP A 9 3.27 -8.63 19.57
C ASP A 9 2.50 -7.31 19.68
N ILE A 10 3.07 -6.18 19.22
CA ILE A 10 2.36 -4.89 19.13
C ILE A 10 1.24 -4.96 18.10
N ILE A 11 1.50 -5.52 16.90
CA ILE A 11 0.48 -5.70 15.85
C ILE A 11 -0.64 -6.62 16.34
N LYS A 12 -0.29 -7.78 16.91
CA LYS A 12 -1.29 -8.72 17.43
C LYS A 12 -2.05 -8.16 18.62
N ARG A 13 -1.46 -7.26 19.39
CA ARG A 13 -2.15 -6.57 20.49
C ARG A 13 -3.09 -5.50 19.95
N ALA A 14 -2.64 -4.66 19.02
CA ALA A 14 -3.49 -3.67 18.35
C ALA A 14 -4.68 -4.35 17.67
N LEU A 15 -4.45 -5.42 16.90
CA LEU A 15 -5.52 -6.21 16.27
C LEU A 15 -6.45 -6.93 17.27
N ARG A 16 -6.03 -7.13 18.53
CA ARG A 16 -6.86 -7.77 19.58
C ARG A 16 -7.64 -6.76 20.43
N THR A 17 -7.15 -5.54 20.57
CA THR A 17 -7.73 -4.53 21.45
C THR A 17 -8.52 -3.47 20.71
N SER A 18 -8.30 -3.35 19.40
CA SER A 18 -9.04 -2.41 18.57
C SER A 18 -10.30 -3.05 18.02
N ASP A 19 -11.37 -2.28 17.97
CA ASP A 19 -12.56 -2.63 17.21
C ASP A 19 -12.15 -2.74 15.73
N PRO A 20 -12.37 -3.89 15.04
CA PRO A 20 -12.11 -3.99 13.61
C PRO A 20 -12.94 -3.00 12.79
N ALA A 21 -14.02 -2.43 13.35
CA ALA A 21 -14.79 -1.34 12.76
C ALA A 21 -14.27 0.06 13.11
N ASP A 22 -13.17 0.21 13.85
CA ASP A 22 -12.55 1.53 14.10
C ASP A 22 -11.97 2.06 12.77
N PRO A 23 -12.51 3.18 12.22
CA PRO A 23 -12.02 3.74 10.97
C PRO A 23 -10.57 4.23 11.09
N ASN A 24 -10.06 4.40 12.31
CA ASN A 24 -8.67 4.78 12.57
C ASN A 24 -7.76 3.56 12.80
N LEU A 25 -8.25 2.32 12.78
CA LEU A 25 -7.43 1.13 13.05
C LEU A 25 -6.23 1.04 12.11
N ALA A 26 -6.47 1.29 10.82
CA ALA A 26 -5.43 1.40 9.78
C ALA A 26 -4.37 2.45 10.16
N LEU A 27 -4.80 3.69 10.41
CA LEU A 27 -3.93 4.81 10.79
C LEU A 27 -3.21 4.58 12.13
N ASN A 28 -3.84 3.89 13.07
CA ASN A 28 -3.31 3.57 14.39
C ASN A 28 -2.25 2.47 14.33
N ILE A 29 -2.49 1.41 13.55
CA ILE A 29 -1.48 0.37 13.26
C ILE A 29 -0.28 1.02 12.57
N TYR A 30 -0.56 1.86 11.59
CA TYR A 30 0.43 2.57 10.80
C TYR A 30 1.30 3.52 11.66
N THR A 31 0.70 4.44 12.42
CA THR A 31 1.39 5.39 13.31
C THR A 31 2.18 4.68 14.41
N ALA A 32 1.61 3.61 15.00
CA ALA A 32 2.26 2.86 16.07
C ALA A 32 3.52 2.11 15.61
N LEU A 33 3.64 1.84 14.31
CA LEU A 33 4.77 1.08 13.78
C LEU A 33 5.86 1.95 13.15
N PHE A 34 5.54 3.12 12.56
CA PHE A 34 6.47 3.81 11.64
C PHE A 34 6.69 5.32 11.83
N GLY A 35 5.84 6.06 12.56
CA GLY A 35 5.95 7.53 12.65
C GLY A 35 5.20 8.26 11.50
N ARG A 36 5.63 9.48 11.12
CA ARG A 36 4.97 10.30 10.05
C ARG A 36 5.72 10.22 8.69
N PRO A 37 4.98 10.25 7.56
CA PRO A 37 5.51 10.21 6.18
C PRO A 37 6.36 11.40 5.77
N SER A 38 7.19 11.17 4.74
CA SER A 38 7.66 12.22 3.84
C SER A 38 6.72 12.36 2.63
N GLU A 39 6.46 13.59 2.21
CA GLU A 39 5.62 14.00 1.06
C GLU A 39 6.23 13.59 -0.30
N ALA A 40 6.34 12.30 -0.60
CA ALA A 40 6.75 11.88 -1.95
C ALA A 40 5.52 11.76 -2.86
N GLN A 41 5.46 12.63 -3.88
CA GLN A 41 4.48 12.65 -4.95
C GLN A 41 4.31 11.27 -5.62
N SER A 42 3.09 10.90 -6.01
CA SER A 42 2.85 9.64 -6.72
C SER A 42 3.36 9.70 -8.17
N PRO A 43 3.72 8.55 -8.78
CA PRO A 43 4.10 8.51 -10.19
C PRO A 43 3.02 9.06 -11.13
N VAL A 44 1.74 8.81 -10.85
CA VAL A 44 0.63 9.36 -11.64
C VAL A 44 0.55 10.88 -11.51
N GLU A 45 0.70 11.43 -10.30
CA GLU A 45 0.71 12.88 -10.10
C GLU A 45 1.85 13.54 -10.90
N ALA A 46 3.04 12.93 -10.94
CA ALA A 46 4.17 13.44 -11.72
C ALA A 46 3.90 13.40 -13.24
N VAL A 47 3.21 12.35 -13.71
CA VAL A 47 2.75 12.24 -15.11
C VAL A 47 1.71 13.31 -15.43
N GLU A 48 0.74 13.53 -14.54
CA GLU A 48 -0.29 14.56 -14.71
C GLU A 48 0.31 15.97 -14.74
N ASP A 49 1.31 16.25 -13.91
CA ASP A 49 2.08 17.50 -13.96
C ASP A 49 2.77 17.73 -15.30
N ALA A 50 3.42 16.70 -15.85
CA ALA A 50 4.02 16.79 -17.17
C ALA A 50 2.97 17.02 -18.26
N HIS A 51 1.83 16.32 -18.18
CA HIS A 51 0.69 16.52 -19.07
C HIS A 51 0.14 17.96 -19.01
N ARG A 52 -0.05 18.52 -17.82
CA ARG A 52 -0.53 19.91 -17.63
C ARG A 52 0.39 20.93 -18.30
N ARG A 53 1.70 20.65 -18.30
CA ARG A 53 2.73 21.47 -18.96
C ARG A 53 2.88 21.19 -20.46
N ARG A 54 2.15 20.22 -21.00
CA ARG A 54 2.27 19.71 -22.38
C ARG A 54 3.68 19.20 -22.71
N ASP A 55 4.34 18.63 -21.70
CA ASP A 55 5.68 18.05 -21.80
C ASP A 55 5.58 16.53 -22.02
N PHE A 56 5.53 16.11 -23.28
CA PHE A 56 5.40 14.70 -23.64
C PHE A 56 6.62 13.86 -23.26
N SER A 57 7.83 14.44 -23.31
CA SER A 57 9.04 13.75 -22.86
C SER A 57 8.98 13.54 -21.35
N GLY A 58 8.56 14.57 -20.60
CA GLY A 58 8.34 14.47 -19.15
C GLY A 58 7.33 13.41 -18.75
N VAL A 59 6.27 13.20 -19.54
CA VAL A 59 5.30 12.11 -19.29
C VAL A 59 5.97 10.74 -19.36
N ILE A 60 6.78 10.50 -20.40
CA ILE A 60 7.48 9.22 -20.59
C ILE A 60 8.52 9.02 -19.48
N ASP A 61 9.26 10.07 -19.14
CA ASP A 61 10.30 10.01 -18.11
C ASP A 61 9.70 9.78 -16.72
N ALA A 62 8.59 10.43 -16.38
CA ALA A 62 7.89 10.24 -15.12
C ALA A 62 7.33 8.81 -14.98
N ALA A 63 6.67 8.29 -16.03
CA ALA A 63 6.15 6.92 -16.03
C ALA A 63 7.29 5.89 -15.89
N ARG A 64 8.38 6.07 -16.63
CA ARG A 64 9.56 5.20 -16.53
C ARG A 64 10.21 5.26 -15.15
N ALA A 65 10.34 6.45 -14.58
CA ALA A 65 10.91 6.64 -13.24
C ALA A 65 10.05 5.95 -12.16
N GLY A 66 8.72 6.03 -12.27
CA GLY A 66 7.79 5.30 -11.41
C GLY A 66 8.03 3.79 -11.43
N GLN A 67 8.10 3.21 -12.63
CA GLN A 67 8.36 1.77 -12.81
C GLN A 67 9.73 1.37 -12.24
N GLN A 68 10.79 2.10 -12.61
CA GLN A 68 12.15 1.81 -12.11
C GLN A 68 12.25 1.94 -10.59
N SER A 69 11.55 2.92 -10.01
CA SER A 69 11.50 3.08 -8.56
C SER A 69 10.79 1.93 -7.87
N MET A 70 9.79 1.31 -8.51
CA MET A 70 9.10 0.13 -8.01
C MET A 70 9.98 -1.12 -8.12
N GLU A 71 10.54 -1.37 -9.29
CA GLU A 71 11.36 -2.55 -9.60
C GLU A 71 12.67 -2.60 -8.80
N SER A 72 13.18 -1.45 -8.38
CA SER A 72 14.37 -1.34 -7.54
C SER A 72 14.12 -1.61 -6.05
N GLN A 73 12.86 -1.78 -5.64
CA GLN A 73 12.55 -2.04 -4.23
C GLN A 73 12.97 -3.45 -3.79
N PRO A 74 13.42 -3.62 -2.54
CA PRO A 74 13.88 -4.92 -2.02
C PRO A 74 12.76 -5.95 -1.89
N TRP A 75 11.50 -5.51 -1.92
CA TRP A 75 10.34 -6.39 -1.93
C TRP A 75 9.96 -6.83 -3.35
N TYR A 76 10.43 -6.18 -4.41
CA TYR A 76 10.05 -6.54 -5.78
C TYR A 76 10.76 -7.83 -6.24
N PRO A 77 10.09 -8.75 -6.95
CA PRO A 77 8.64 -8.78 -7.23
C PRO A 77 7.83 -9.22 -6.00
N ALA A 78 6.53 -8.88 -6.00
CA ALA A 78 5.59 -9.30 -4.96
C ALA A 78 5.52 -10.84 -4.84
N GLN A 79 5.36 -11.33 -3.61
CA GLN A 79 5.34 -12.75 -3.28
C GLN A 79 4.02 -13.14 -2.60
N HIS A 80 3.60 -14.38 -2.79
CA HIS A 80 2.46 -14.95 -2.06
C HIS A 80 2.63 -14.76 -0.54
N GLY A 81 1.59 -14.26 0.12
CA GLY A 81 1.57 -13.96 1.55
C GLY A 81 2.20 -12.62 1.94
N ASP A 82 2.68 -11.82 0.97
CA ASP A 82 2.95 -10.41 1.25
C ASP A 82 1.64 -9.69 1.58
N ILE A 83 1.71 -8.74 2.51
CA ILE A 83 0.61 -7.87 2.87
C ILE A 83 0.94 -6.46 2.41
N VAL A 84 0.01 -5.79 1.74
CA VAL A 84 0.10 -4.35 1.47
C VAL A 84 -1.05 -3.65 2.18
N HIS A 85 -0.71 -2.57 2.88
CA HIS A 85 -1.66 -1.63 3.43
C HIS A 85 -1.53 -0.31 2.69
N ILE A 86 -2.67 0.27 2.32
CA ILE A 86 -2.76 1.55 1.61
C ILE A 86 -3.55 2.49 2.51
N ALA A 87 -2.94 3.62 2.86
CA ALA A 87 -3.54 4.66 3.67
C ALA A 87 -3.90 5.86 2.79
N TYR A 88 -5.15 6.28 2.84
CA TYR A 88 -5.65 7.44 2.11
C TYR A 88 -5.87 8.60 3.06
N ASP A 89 -5.30 9.74 2.70
CA ASP A 89 -5.55 10.99 3.41
C ASP A 89 -6.99 11.44 3.22
N PRO A 90 -7.57 12.14 4.23
CA PRO A 90 -8.92 12.68 4.11
C PRO A 90 -8.97 13.73 2.99
N THR A 91 -9.98 13.64 2.12
CA THR A 91 -10.18 14.58 1.01
C THR A 91 -11.55 15.24 1.10
N GLY A 92 -11.58 16.52 1.49
CA GLY A 92 -12.81 17.30 1.60
C GLY A 92 -13.83 16.71 2.57
N HIS A 93 -14.77 15.91 2.05
CA HIS A 93 -15.84 15.26 2.80
C HIS A 93 -15.62 13.74 2.99
N ILE A 94 -14.57 13.18 2.41
CA ILE A 94 -14.20 11.77 2.57
C ILE A 94 -13.25 11.67 3.77
N PRO A 95 -13.61 10.93 4.84
CA PRO A 95 -12.71 10.73 5.97
C PRO A 95 -11.48 9.92 5.53
N ALA A 96 -10.42 9.96 6.34
CA ALA A 96 -9.28 9.06 6.14
C ALA A 96 -9.77 7.62 6.11
N PHE A 97 -9.26 6.84 5.17
CA PHE A 97 -9.63 5.44 5.02
C PHE A 97 -8.41 4.62 4.62
N GLY A 98 -8.51 3.30 4.72
CA GLY A 98 -7.41 2.43 4.35
C GLY A 98 -7.86 1.04 3.95
N GLU A 99 -7.04 0.41 3.14
CA GLU A 99 -7.27 -0.91 2.58
C GLU A 99 -6.07 -1.80 2.89
N THR A 100 -6.34 -3.06 3.22
CA THR A 100 -5.28 -4.04 3.46
C THR A 100 -5.54 -5.25 2.60
N TYR A 101 -4.52 -5.67 1.87
CA TYR A 101 -4.57 -6.79 0.94
C TYR A 101 -3.53 -7.83 1.28
N GLU A 102 -3.85 -9.08 0.97
CA GLU A 102 -2.90 -10.18 0.88
C GLU A 102 -2.63 -10.50 -0.59
N VAL A 103 -1.36 -10.68 -0.94
CA VAL A 103 -0.98 -11.23 -2.23
C VAL A 103 -1.26 -12.73 -2.22
N ILE A 104 -2.19 -13.18 -3.05
CA ILE A 104 -2.51 -14.59 -3.23
C ILE A 104 -2.07 -15.07 -4.62
N THR A 105 -1.95 -16.39 -4.78
CA THR A 105 -1.74 -17.01 -6.09
C THR A 105 -3.09 -17.44 -6.64
N SER A 106 -3.43 -16.99 -7.85
CA SER A 106 -4.58 -17.44 -8.64
C SER A 106 -4.12 -18.19 -9.89
N ASP A 107 -5.07 -18.64 -10.71
CA ASP A 107 -4.78 -19.27 -12.01
C ASP A 107 -4.13 -18.28 -13.00
N ASP A 108 -4.35 -16.98 -12.81
CA ASP A 108 -3.84 -15.91 -13.69
C ASP A 108 -2.51 -15.31 -13.22
N GLY A 109 -2.00 -15.71 -12.05
CA GLY A 109 -0.75 -15.19 -11.48
C GLY A 109 -0.90 -14.74 -10.03
N ARG A 110 -0.08 -13.78 -9.61
CA ARG A 110 -0.22 -13.17 -8.27
C ARG A 110 -1.20 -11.99 -8.30
N VAL A 111 -2.15 -11.97 -7.38
CA VAL A 111 -3.22 -10.95 -7.29
C VAL A 111 -3.42 -10.46 -5.87
N LEU A 112 -4.07 -9.31 -5.70
CA LEU A 112 -4.51 -8.77 -4.41
C LEU A 112 -5.86 -9.33 -4.00
N LYS A 113 -5.94 -9.81 -2.76
CA LYS A 113 -7.18 -10.14 -2.07
C LYS A 113 -7.36 -9.17 -0.91
N LEU A 114 -8.45 -8.41 -0.90
CA LEU A 114 -8.77 -7.56 0.24
C LEU A 114 -9.02 -8.41 1.49
N ILE A 115 -8.42 -8.01 2.61
CA ILE A 115 -8.57 -8.64 3.91
C ILE A 115 -9.07 -7.68 5.00
N ALA A 116 -8.93 -6.37 4.81
CA ALA A 116 -9.51 -5.36 5.70
C ALA A 116 -9.73 -4.03 4.96
N HIS A 117 -10.80 -3.32 5.33
CA HIS A 117 -11.19 -2.03 4.78
C HIS A 117 -11.86 -1.20 5.90
N THR A 118 -11.58 0.10 6.00
CA THR A 118 -12.11 0.96 7.08
C THR A 118 -13.54 1.48 6.83
N GLY A 119 -14.10 1.24 5.64
CA GLY A 119 -15.46 1.63 5.24
C GLY A 119 -16.41 0.43 5.13
N ASP A 120 -16.95 0.21 3.93
CA ASP A 120 -17.90 -0.88 3.65
C ASP A 120 -17.24 -2.26 3.88
N PRO A 121 -17.78 -3.13 4.75
CA PRO A 121 -17.25 -4.48 4.97
C PRO A 121 -17.44 -5.42 3.76
N ASP A 122 -18.37 -5.08 2.86
CA ASP A 122 -18.63 -5.85 1.63
C ASP A 122 -17.81 -5.32 0.43
N ALA A 123 -16.92 -4.34 0.66
CA ALA A 123 -16.02 -3.83 -0.37
C ALA A 123 -15.11 -4.94 -0.90
N VAL A 124 -14.88 -4.92 -2.21
CA VAL A 124 -13.90 -5.81 -2.87
C VAL A 124 -12.49 -5.22 -2.88
N GLY A 125 -12.39 -3.90 -2.66
CA GLY A 125 -11.15 -3.13 -2.58
C GLY A 125 -10.79 -2.47 -3.91
N TYR A 126 -10.25 -1.24 -3.87
CA TYR A 126 -9.96 -0.46 -5.09
C TYR A 126 -8.93 -1.12 -6.01
N TYR A 127 -7.92 -1.78 -5.44
CA TYR A 127 -6.84 -2.42 -6.19
C TYR A 127 -6.95 -3.95 -6.26
N ALA A 128 -8.10 -4.54 -5.91
CA ALA A 128 -8.32 -5.98 -6.13
C ALA A 128 -8.99 -6.23 -7.49
N PRO A 129 -8.55 -7.24 -8.26
CA PRO A 129 -7.44 -8.17 -7.98
C PRO A 129 -6.05 -7.60 -8.30
N GLY A 130 -5.96 -6.37 -8.82
CA GLY A 130 -4.72 -5.77 -9.29
C GLY A 130 -4.25 -6.40 -10.60
N MET A 131 -3.09 -5.99 -11.09
CA MET A 131 -2.51 -6.58 -12.30
C MET A 131 -1.91 -7.97 -12.00
N PRO A 132 -2.21 -9.00 -12.82
CA PRO A 132 -1.61 -10.31 -12.64
C PRO A 132 -0.07 -10.24 -12.68
N ASP A 133 0.57 -10.91 -11.72
CA ASP A 133 2.03 -10.95 -11.48
C ASP A 133 2.68 -9.64 -11.02
N GLU A 134 1.98 -8.51 -11.16
CA GLU A 134 2.38 -7.19 -10.66
C GLU A 134 1.29 -6.57 -9.75
N PRO A 135 0.86 -7.26 -8.68
CA PRO A 135 -0.32 -6.88 -7.91
C PRO A 135 -0.19 -5.52 -7.20
N PHE A 136 1.03 -5.00 -7.03
CA PHE A 136 1.25 -3.69 -6.41
C PHE A 136 1.38 -2.54 -7.42
N HIS A 137 1.39 -2.81 -8.73
CA HIS A 137 1.69 -1.78 -9.73
C HIS A 137 0.69 -0.61 -9.68
N GLU A 138 -0.61 -0.87 -9.80
CA GLU A 138 -1.63 0.19 -9.78
C GLU A 138 -1.58 0.99 -8.46
N ALA A 139 -1.54 0.30 -7.31
CA ALA A 139 -1.42 0.96 -6.01
C ALA A 139 -0.16 1.83 -5.88
N TRP A 140 0.99 1.34 -6.38
CA TRP A 140 2.25 2.09 -6.35
C TRP A 140 2.22 3.33 -7.23
N PHE A 141 1.58 3.25 -8.39
CA PHE A 141 1.47 4.36 -9.33
C PHE A 141 0.43 5.40 -8.91
N GLU A 142 -0.74 4.95 -8.48
CA GLU A 142 -1.87 5.81 -8.15
C GLU A 142 -1.76 6.37 -6.74
N ALA A 143 -1.74 5.50 -5.72
CA ALA A 143 -1.65 5.92 -4.33
C ALA A 143 -0.25 6.46 -4.01
N GLY A 144 0.78 5.91 -4.64
CA GLY A 144 2.16 6.39 -4.48
C GLY A 144 2.95 5.66 -3.39
N PRO A 145 4.29 5.62 -3.50
CA PRO A 145 5.16 4.92 -2.55
C PRO A 145 4.95 5.38 -1.11
N ALA A 146 4.64 6.67 -0.94
CA ALA A 146 4.43 7.31 0.35
C ALA A 146 3.11 6.92 1.02
N HIS A 147 2.25 6.10 0.42
CA HIS A 147 0.99 5.66 1.03
C HIS A 147 0.91 4.14 1.23
N LEU A 148 1.93 3.40 0.77
CA LEU A 148 1.97 1.93 0.76
C LEU A 148 2.87 1.39 1.88
N THR A 149 2.31 0.69 2.86
CA THR A 149 3.10 -0.15 3.77
C THR A 149 3.10 -1.60 3.27
N ILE A 150 4.28 -2.18 3.01
CA ILE A 150 4.41 -3.59 2.57
C ILE A 150 5.09 -4.41 3.67
N VAL A 151 4.45 -5.53 4.01
CA VAL A 151 4.90 -6.50 5.01
C VAL A 151 5.16 -7.84 4.36
N ARG A 152 6.37 -8.36 4.54
CA ARG A 152 6.79 -9.69 4.10
C ARG A 152 7.25 -10.51 5.30
N HIS A 153 6.70 -11.73 5.45
CA HIS A 153 7.01 -12.62 6.58
C HIS A 153 6.86 -11.94 7.97
N GLY A 154 5.85 -11.08 8.11
CA GLY A 154 5.59 -10.33 9.35
C GLY A 154 6.63 -9.24 9.67
N ARG A 155 7.42 -8.81 8.68
CA ARG A 155 8.35 -7.69 8.77
C ARG A 155 8.01 -6.65 7.71
N VAL A 156 8.10 -5.39 8.09
CA VAL A 156 7.86 -4.29 7.15
C VAL A 156 9.10 -4.13 6.30
N VAL A 157 8.91 -4.24 4.99
CA VAL A 157 9.95 -4.18 3.96
C VAL A 157 9.86 -2.93 3.10
N HIS A 158 8.71 -2.24 3.15
CA HIS A 158 8.53 -0.86 2.67
C HIS A 158 7.57 -0.16 3.62
N GLY A 159 7.96 1.01 4.10
CA GLY A 159 7.18 1.83 5.02
C GLY A 159 6.76 3.11 4.34
N GLY A 160 5.88 2.99 3.35
CA GLY A 160 5.05 4.11 2.93
C GLY A 160 4.12 4.47 4.06
N ALA A 161 3.71 5.72 4.05
CA ALA A 161 3.57 6.47 5.24
C ALA A 161 2.29 7.32 5.37
#